data_AF-A0A6J4PKJ0-F1
#
_entry.id   AF-A0A6J4PKJ0-F1
#
_cell.length_a   1.000
_cell.length_b   1.000
_cell.length_c   1.000
_cell.angle_alpha   90.00
_cell.angle_beta   90.00
_cell.angle_gamma   90.00
#
_symmetry.space_group_name_H-M   'P 1'
#
loop_
_entity.id
_entity.type
_entity.pdbx_description
1 polymer ?
#
loop_
_entity_poly.entity_id
_entity_poly.type
_entity_poly.pdbx_seq_one_letter_code
_entity_poly.pdbx_strand_id
1 'polypeptide(L)'
;MRYKIFALVAVFAFVLNGVGASFAQAKATTAVQTKELAALLPASDGVVSLDVQKLLSESVPQILASKPQMLGNINAKIDELRDKTGLDARQFEQIVIGVAMREITAREVDLEPVFLARGKYSANALIAVAKLASKGKYREERVGSRTVYVFTGKEIIQQNKPQTKNSWFDRIIDRTINSLTKEIAVVSLDGNTLAFGSLARVRETFETKTRASGEVLSLINRKPNAVLSFGATLPNGLSKFVDLDNDELGRTLDSIRQMSGAIEVSANTATLSVAAKTLQAEQAQTLHETLEGLQMLGKAFIGAGRGEDKKVFARMLDNARITRSGAEVLLDLQVPQSDINILLTGIK
;
A
#
# COMPACT_ATOMS: atom_id res chain seq x y z
N MET A 1 -20.70 1.25 -0.55
CA MET A 1 -19.35 0.63 -0.66
C MET A 1 -18.53 1.14 -1.85
N ARG A 2 -19.02 2.09 -2.67
CA ARG A 2 -18.41 2.50 -3.95
C ARG A 2 -17.13 3.37 -3.88
N TYR A 3 -16.62 3.70 -2.68
CA TYR A 3 -15.53 4.69 -2.55
C TYR A 3 -14.28 4.19 -1.80
N LYS A 4 -14.23 2.93 -1.35
CA LYS A 4 -13.15 2.46 -0.46
C LYS A 4 -11.79 2.30 -1.17
N ILE A 5 -11.78 1.90 -2.44
CA ILE A 5 -10.54 1.78 -3.24
C ILE A 5 -10.09 3.17 -3.74
N PHE A 6 -11.03 4.08 -3.98
CA PHE A 6 -10.73 5.48 -4.31
C PHE A 6 -10.20 6.28 -3.12
N ALA A 7 -10.53 5.91 -1.87
CA ALA A 7 -10.11 6.66 -0.69
C ALA A 7 -8.59 6.72 -0.51
N LEU A 8 -7.86 5.65 -0.86
CA LEU A 8 -6.40 5.60 -0.72
C LEU A 8 -5.70 6.46 -1.77
N VAL A 9 -6.26 6.57 -2.97
CA VAL A 9 -5.81 7.50 -4.03
C VAL A 9 -6.30 8.92 -3.78
N ALA A 10 -7.49 9.10 -3.19
CA ALA A 10 -8.07 10.41 -2.87
C ALA A 10 -7.32 11.12 -1.73
N VAL A 11 -6.80 10.39 -0.74
CA VAL A 11 -5.93 10.96 0.30
C VAL A 11 -4.62 11.47 -0.30
N PHE A 12 -4.07 10.81 -1.33
CA PHE A 12 -2.90 11.28 -2.09
C PHE A 12 -3.22 12.47 -3.01
N ALA A 13 -4.40 12.45 -3.65
CA ALA A 13 -4.83 13.48 -4.59
C ALA A 13 -5.25 14.81 -3.92
N PHE A 14 -5.76 14.78 -2.69
CA PHE A 14 -6.31 15.98 -2.06
C PHE A 14 -5.27 16.92 -1.44
N VAL A 15 -4.08 16.42 -1.11
CA VAL A 15 -3.00 17.25 -0.51
C VAL A 15 -2.38 18.22 -1.52
N LEU A 16 -2.62 18.06 -2.83
CA LEU A 16 -1.85 18.72 -3.88
C LEU A 16 -2.74 19.37 -4.98
N ASN A 17 -3.60 20.32 -4.61
CA ASN A 17 -4.49 21.05 -5.54
C ASN A 17 -3.93 22.45 -5.95
N GLY A 18 -3.42 22.64 -7.17
CA GLY A 18 -3.02 23.99 -7.61
C GLY A 18 -2.12 24.14 -8.84
N VAL A 19 -2.71 24.35 -10.01
CA VAL A 19 -2.12 25.04 -11.19
C VAL A 19 -1.03 24.27 -11.97
N GLY A 20 -1.34 24.02 -13.25
CA GLY A 20 -0.60 23.14 -14.13
C GLY A 20 0.65 23.72 -14.79
N ALA A 21 1.59 22.83 -15.09
CA ALA A 21 2.67 23.02 -16.06
C ALA A 21 2.87 21.70 -16.84
N SER A 22 3.02 21.80 -18.16
CA SER A 22 3.22 20.67 -19.06
C SER A 22 4.71 20.28 -19.12
N PHE A 23 5.02 18.98 -19.04
CA PHE A 23 6.38 18.46 -19.18
C PHE A 23 6.45 17.26 -20.13
N ALA A 24 7.55 17.20 -20.89
CA ALA A 24 7.85 16.19 -21.90
C ALA A 24 8.39 14.89 -21.29
N GLN A 25 8.16 13.78 -22.00
CA GLN A 25 8.21 12.41 -21.50
C GLN A 25 9.53 11.71 -21.85
N ALA A 26 10.26 11.20 -20.85
CA ALA A 26 11.33 10.22 -21.04
C ALA A 26 10.84 8.80 -20.66
N LYS A 27 11.43 7.77 -21.26
CA LYS A 27 11.04 6.36 -21.10
C LYS A 27 12.21 5.61 -20.44
N ALA A 28 11.99 5.01 -19.27
CA ALA A 28 12.99 4.18 -18.57
C ALA A 28 12.33 2.97 -17.88
N THR A 29 13.14 1.92 -17.73
CA THR A 29 12.84 0.52 -17.34
C THR A 29 12.47 0.34 -15.86
N THR A 30 11.31 -0.29 -15.60
CA THR A 30 10.56 -0.23 -14.34
C THR A 30 11.08 -1.10 -13.18
N ALA A 31 11.67 -2.29 -13.43
CA ALA A 31 12.02 -3.23 -12.36
C ALA A 31 13.28 -2.86 -11.54
N VAL A 32 14.21 -2.09 -12.13
CA VAL A 32 15.41 -1.58 -11.43
C VAL A 32 15.05 -0.38 -10.56
N GLN A 33 14.11 0.46 -11.04
CA GLN A 33 13.67 1.66 -10.35
C GLN A 33 12.97 1.38 -9.02
N THR A 34 12.26 0.24 -8.92
CA THR A 34 11.56 -0.14 -7.69
C THR A 34 12.49 -0.28 -6.49
N LYS A 35 13.67 -0.86 -6.72
CA LYS A 35 14.71 -1.08 -5.72
C LYS A 35 15.36 0.23 -5.28
N GLU A 36 15.53 1.16 -6.21
CA GLU A 36 16.16 2.44 -5.94
C GLU A 36 15.30 3.32 -5.03
N LEU A 37 13.98 3.39 -5.27
CA LEU A 37 13.12 4.26 -4.47
C LEU A 37 12.96 3.74 -3.04
N ALA A 38 12.80 2.44 -2.85
CA ALA A 38 12.69 1.86 -1.51
C ALA A 38 14.00 1.97 -0.71
N ALA A 39 15.16 1.97 -1.37
CA ALA A 39 16.44 2.22 -0.71
C ALA A 39 16.60 3.67 -0.20
N LEU A 40 15.77 4.61 -0.67
CA LEU A 40 15.72 5.98 -0.15
C LEU A 40 14.91 6.13 1.14
N LEU A 41 14.20 5.08 1.55
CA LEU A 41 13.47 5.11 2.81
C LEU A 41 14.44 5.17 4.00
N PRO A 42 14.09 5.92 5.06
CA PRO A 42 14.76 5.84 6.35
C PRO A 42 14.47 4.49 7.01
N ALA A 43 15.05 4.27 8.21
CA ALA A 43 14.73 3.08 9.01
C ALA A 43 13.22 2.86 9.07
N SER A 44 12.80 1.65 8.68
CA SER A 44 11.41 1.26 8.54
C SER A 44 11.29 -0.22 8.85
N ASP A 45 10.33 -0.58 9.70
CA ASP A 45 10.00 -1.95 10.06
C ASP A 45 9.10 -2.58 9.00
N GLY A 46 8.33 -1.76 8.27
CA GLY A 46 7.52 -2.17 7.13
C GLY A 46 7.77 -1.32 5.90
N VAL A 47 7.72 -1.94 4.72
CA VAL A 47 7.75 -1.25 3.43
C VAL A 47 6.63 -1.78 2.54
N VAL A 48 5.92 -0.86 1.88
CA VAL A 48 4.96 -1.15 0.82
C VAL A 48 5.45 -0.48 -0.45
N SER A 49 5.42 -1.18 -1.58
CA SER A 49 5.72 -0.62 -2.90
C SER A 49 4.54 -0.82 -3.84
N LEU A 50 4.26 0.21 -4.63
CA LEU A 50 3.24 0.19 -5.67
C LEU A 50 3.86 0.72 -6.97
N ASP A 51 3.83 -0.10 -8.01
CA ASP A 51 4.13 0.30 -9.39
C ASP A 51 2.86 0.88 -10.00
N VAL A 52 2.75 2.22 -9.96
CA VAL A 52 1.57 2.95 -10.40
C VAL A 52 1.43 2.87 -11.92
N GLN A 53 2.55 2.93 -12.62
CA GLN A 53 2.54 2.81 -14.08
C GLN A 53 1.99 1.44 -14.49
N LYS A 54 2.52 0.35 -13.93
CA LYS A 54 2.03 -1.00 -14.21
C LYS A 54 0.58 -1.18 -13.77
N LEU A 55 0.20 -0.66 -12.60
CA LEU A 55 -1.18 -0.73 -12.12
C LEU A 55 -2.14 -0.10 -13.13
N LEU A 56 -1.89 1.14 -13.55
CA LEU A 56 -2.84 1.90 -14.37
C LEU A 56 -2.80 1.53 -15.85
N SER A 57 -1.63 1.16 -16.37
CA SER A 57 -1.46 0.87 -17.82
C SER A 57 -1.67 -0.59 -18.19
N GLU A 58 -1.48 -1.53 -17.25
CA GLU A 58 -1.59 -2.97 -17.51
C GLU A 58 -2.69 -3.59 -16.65
N SER A 59 -2.53 -3.52 -15.33
CA SER A 59 -3.34 -4.31 -14.39
C SER A 59 -4.81 -3.90 -14.36
N VAL A 60 -5.10 -2.61 -14.25
CA VAL A 60 -6.47 -2.08 -14.18
C VAL A 60 -7.24 -2.34 -15.48
N PRO A 61 -6.69 -2.01 -16.68
CA PRO A 61 -7.33 -2.37 -17.94
C PRO A 61 -7.61 -3.86 -18.07
N GLN A 62 -6.68 -4.70 -17.64
CA GLN A 62 -6.83 -6.14 -17.74
C GLN A 62 -7.89 -6.69 -16.78
N ILE A 63 -7.84 -6.29 -15.50
CA ILE A 63 -8.84 -6.65 -14.49
C ILE A 63 -10.24 -6.24 -14.98
N LEU A 64 -10.38 -5.05 -15.57
CA LEU A 64 -11.64 -4.48 -16.03
C LEU A 64 -11.96 -4.79 -17.50
N ALA A 65 -11.31 -5.76 -18.13
CA ALA A 65 -11.53 -6.10 -19.53
C ALA A 65 -13.01 -6.43 -19.84
N SER A 66 -13.73 -7.01 -18.87
CA SER A 66 -15.17 -7.30 -18.97
C SER A 66 -16.10 -6.14 -18.58
N LYS A 67 -15.54 -5.02 -18.12
CA LYS A 67 -16.27 -3.84 -17.62
C LYS A 67 -15.73 -2.53 -18.22
N PRO A 68 -15.82 -2.34 -19.56
CA PRO A 68 -15.26 -1.16 -20.24
C PRO A 68 -15.83 0.16 -19.70
N GLN A 69 -17.09 0.19 -19.25
CA GLN A 69 -17.68 1.37 -18.63
C GLN A 69 -17.00 1.74 -17.30
N MET A 70 -16.64 0.76 -16.46
CA MET A 70 -15.93 1.02 -15.20
C MET A 70 -14.52 1.53 -15.48
N LEU A 71 -13.84 0.97 -16.48
CA LEU A 71 -12.53 1.47 -16.91
C LEU A 71 -12.62 2.92 -17.42
N GLY A 72 -13.64 3.21 -18.24
CA GLY A 72 -13.93 4.58 -18.69
C GLY A 72 -14.18 5.54 -17.53
N ASN A 73 -14.92 5.11 -16.49
CA ASN A 73 -15.15 5.93 -15.30
C ASN A 73 -13.86 6.20 -14.51
N ILE A 74 -12.97 5.23 -14.38
CA ILE A 74 -11.66 5.43 -13.73
C ILE A 74 -10.84 6.45 -14.52
N ASN A 75 -10.75 6.29 -15.84
CA ASN A 75 -10.02 7.23 -16.70
C ASN A 75 -10.62 8.64 -16.61
N ALA A 76 -11.94 8.76 -16.63
CA ALA A 76 -12.62 10.04 -16.45
C ALA A 76 -12.32 10.67 -15.08
N LYS A 77 -12.17 9.87 -14.01
CA LYS A 77 -11.76 10.38 -12.70
C LYS A 77 -10.29 10.80 -12.64
N ILE A 78 -9.42 10.13 -13.38
CA ILE A 78 -8.02 10.55 -13.53
C ILE A 78 -7.94 11.85 -14.32
N ASP A 79 -8.72 12.00 -15.38
CA ASP A 79 -8.79 13.24 -16.16
C ASP A 79 -9.41 14.37 -15.33
N GLU A 80 -10.49 14.12 -14.59
CA GLU A 80 -11.09 15.09 -13.66
C GLU A 80 -10.08 15.55 -12.60
N LEU A 81 -9.27 14.61 -12.07
CA LEU A 81 -8.19 14.94 -11.15
C LEU A 81 -7.18 15.88 -11.81
N ARG A 82 -6.69 15.53 -13.01
CA ARG A 82 -5.75 16.36 -13.76
C ARG A 82 -6.32 17.75 -14.02
N ASP A 83 -7.57 17.84 -14.44
CA ASP A 83 -8.19 19.11 -14.82
C ASP A 83 -8.42 20.01 -13.59
N LYS A 84 -8.73 19.43 -12.42
CA LYS A 84 -8.90 20.18 -11.17
C LYS A 84 -7.58 20.57 -10.49
N THR A 85 -6.60 19.67 -10.53
CA THR A 85 -5.41 19.76 -9.67
C THR A 85 -4.14 20.11 -10.44
N GLY A 86 -4.15 19.89 -11.76
CA GLY A 86 -2.95 19.84 -12.60
C GLY A 86 -2.22 18.49 -12.56
N LEU A 87 -2.67 17.53 -11.73
CA LEU A 87 -1.99 16.27 -11.48
C LEU A 87 -2.55 15.13 -12.32
N ASP A 88 -1.71 14.59 -13.18
CA ASP A 88 -2.05 13.37 -13.89
C ASP A 88 -1.54 12.15 -13.10
N ALA A 89 -2.46 11.31 -12.60
CA ALA A 89 -2.10 10.08 -11.88
C ALA A 89 -1.22 9.14 -12.72
N ARG A 90 -1.31 9.22 -14.05
CA ARG A 90 -0.50 8.42 -14.99
C ARG A 90 0.95 8.89 -15.08
N GLN A 91 1.28 10.07 -14.54
CA GLN A 91 2.66 10.54 -14.45
C GLN A 91 3.41 9.89 -13.29
N PHE A 92 2.72 9.33 -12.29
CA PHE A 92 3.40 8.59 -11.23
C PHE A 92 3.88 7.24 -11.77
N GLU A 93 5.16 6.97 -11.57
CA GLU A 93 5.76 5.69 -11.94
C GLU A 93 5.66 4.74 -10.75
N GLN A 94 6.06 5.22 -9.56
CA GLN A 94 6.16 4.39 -8.38
C GLN A 94 5.84 5.17 -7.10
N ILE A 95 5.20 4.48 -6.16
CA ILE A 95 5.04 4.95 -4.79
C ILE A 95 5.62 3.90 -3.85
N VAL A 96 6.40 4.34 -2.86
CA VAL A 96 6.91 3.51 -1.78
C VAL A 96 6.54 4.13 -0.44
N ILE A 97 6.14 3.30 0.50
CA ILE A 97 5.75 3.70 1.86
C ILE A 97 6.67 2.97 2.82
N GLY A 98 7.44 3.70 3.63
CA GLY A 98 8.19 3.16 4.75
C GLY A 98 7.48 3.46 6.06
N VAL A 99 7.28 2.44 6.89
CA VAL A 99 6.58 2.55 8.17
C VAL A 99 7.55 2.18 9.28
N ALA A 100 7.79 3.13 10.19
CA ALA A 100 8.43 2.82 11.47
C ALA A 100 7.36 2.48 12.50
N MET A 101 7.61 1.45 13.30
CA MET A 101 6.75 0.98 14.37
C MET A 101 7.37 1.37 15.71
N ARG A 102 6.68 2.22 16.48
CA ARG A 102 7.11 2.57 17.84
C ARG A 102 6.18 1.94 18.84
N GLU A 103 6.70 1.09 19.71
CA GLU A 103 5.94 0.58 20.84
C GLU A 103 5.64 1.72 21.83
N ILE A 104 4.35 2.00 22.05
CA ILE A 104 3.91 2.94 23.09
C ILE A 104 3.68 2.16 24.39
N THR A 105 2.98 1.04 24.30
CA THR A 105 2.72 0.11 25.41
C THR A 105 2.85 -1.33 24.93
N ALA A 106 2.78 -2.29 25.86
CA ALA A 106 2.80 -3.72 25.53
C ALA A 106 1.74 -4.14 24.49
N ARG A 107 0.65 -3.38 24.33
CA ARG A 107 -0.45 -3.67 23.39
C ARG A 107 -0.65 -2.60 22.33
N GLU A 108 0.11 -1.51 22.37
CA GLU A 108 -0.10 -0.36 21.49
C GLU A 108 1.17 -0.02 20.72
N VAL A 109 1.03 0.03 19.40
CA VAL A 109 2.08 0.39 18.45
C VAL A 109 1.64 1.64 17.69
N ASP A 110 2.48 2.66 17.72
CA ASP A 110 2.38 3.84 16.87
C ASP A 110 2.99 3.54 15.50
N LEU A 111 2.37 4.08 14.45
CA LEU A 111 2.83 3.92 13.07
C LEU A 111 3.23 5.28 12.51
N GLU A 112 4.51 5.40 12.14
CA GLU A 112 5.08 6.63 11.60
C GLU A 112 5.45 6.42 10.11
N PRO A 113 4.50 6.65 9.18
CA PRO A 113 4.73 6.47 7.75
C PRO A 113 5.55 7.61 7.16
N VAL A 114 6.30 7.28 6.11
CA VAL A 114 6.83 8.22 5.13
C VAL A 114 6.60 7.68 3.73
N PHE A 115 6.20 8.56 2.83
CA PHE A 115 5.83 8.23 1.48
C PHE A 115 6.85 8.84 0.53
N LEU A 116 7.34 8.03 -0.38
CA LEU A 116 8.16 8.45 -1.50
C LEU A 116 7.36 8.23 -2.78
N ALA A 117 7.19 9.27 -3.57
CA ALA A 117 6.55 9.19 -4.87
C ALA A 117 7.56 9.61 -5.93
N ARG A 118 7.67 8.83 -7.01
CA ARG A 118 8.50 9.12 -8.19
C ARG A 118 7.64 9.09 -9.45
N GLY A 119 7.95 9.96 -10.40
CA GLY A 119 7.28 9.94 -11.69
C GLY A 119 7.87 10.85 -12.75
N LYS A 120 7.06 11.15 -13.76
CA LYS A 120 7.33 12.05 -14.89
C LYS A 120 6.73 13.42 -14.65
N TYR A 121 7.01 13.98 -13.48
CA TYR A 121 6.57 15.30 -13.05
C TYR A 121 7.74 16.09 -12.47
N SER A 122 7.57 17.40 -12.32
CA SER A 122 8.48 18.23 -11.53
C SER A 122 8.04 18.22 -10.07
N ALA A 123 8.86 17.66 -9.19
CA ALA A 123 8.57 17.62 -7.75
C ALA A 123 8.42 19.05 -7.16
N ASN A 124 9.20 20.01 -7.66
CA ASN A 124 9.05 21.43 -7.30
C ASN A 124 7.72 22.02 -7.78
N ALA A 125 7.24 21.65 -8.97
CA ALA A 125 5.93 22.09 -9.44
C ALA A 125 4.82 21.55 -8.52
N LEU A 126 4.88 20.27 -8.14
CA LEU A 126 3.93 19.67 -7.19
C LEU A 126 3.93 20.37 -5.82
N ILE A 127 5.09 20.79 -5.35
CA ILE A 127 5.19 21.58 -4.11
C ILE A 127 4.56 22.97 -4.29
N ALA A 128 4.80 23.63 -5.42
CA ALA A 128 4.17 24.92 -5.73
C ALA A 128 2.64 24.80 -5.77
N VAL A 129 2.15 23.71 -6.34
CA VAL A 129 0.74 23.32 -6.36
C VAL A 129 0.20 23.18 -4.94
N ALA A 130 0.91 22.46 -4.06
CA ALA A 130 0.54 22.32 -2.64
C ALA A 130 0.49 23.67 -1.90
N LYS A 131 1.48 24.55 -2.15
CA LYS A 131 1.52 25.91 -1.59
C LYS A 131 0.29 26.70 -1.98
N LEU A 132 -0.11 26.67 -3.25
CA LEU A 132 -1.32 27.32 -3.73
C LEU A 132 -2.58 26.70 -3.10
N ALA A 133 -2.66 25.37 -3.02
CA ALA A 133 -3.76 24.61 -2.40
C ALA A 133 -4.02 25.07 -0.97
N SER A 134 -2.93 25.23 -0.20
CA SER A 134 -2.98 25.63 1.21
C SER A 134 -3.41 27.08 1.43
N LYS A 135 -3.62 27.87 0.37
CA LYS A 135 -3.90 29.32 0.46
C LYS A 135 -2.84 30.05 1.30
N GLY A 136 -1.58 29.64 1.17
CA GLY A 136 -0.46 30.16 1.95
C GLY A 136 -0.35 29.63 3.38
N LYS A 137 -1.22 28.70 3.82
CA LYS A 137 -1.15 28.07 5.15
C LYS A 137 -0.10 26.96 5.17
N TYR A 138 1.17 27.36 5.09
CA TYR A 138 2.32 26.48 5.28
C TYR A 138 3.45 27.26 5.96
N ARG A 139 4.42 26.54 6.51
CA ARG A 139 5.69 27.12 6.90
C ARG A 139 6.83 26.44 6.16
N GLU A 140 7.93 27.16 6.04
CA GLU A 140 9.16 26.63 5.47
C GLU A 140 10.13 26.30 6.61
N GLU A 141 10.77 25.15 6.49
CA GLU A 141 11.78 24.72 7.43
C GLU A 141 13.04 24.32 6.68
N ARG A 142 14.15 24.99 6.98
CA ARG A 142 15.43 24.66 6.35
C ARG A 142 16.11 23.53 7.11
N VAL A 143 16.47 22.48 6.38
CA VAL A 143 17.21 21.33 6.90
C VAL A 143 18.37 21.06 5.96
N GLY A 144 19.58 21.42 6.39
CA GLY A 144 20.75 21.45 5.51
C GLY A 144 20.51 22.36 4.30
N SER A 145 20.69 21.83 3.09
CA SER A 145 20.48 22.55 1.83
C SER A 145 19.03 22.47 1.30
N ARG A 146 18.14 21.74 1.97
CA ARG A 146 16.77 21.50 1.51
C ARG A 146 15.77 22.35 2.29
N THR A 147 14.73 22.82 1.58
CA THR A 147 13.56 23.44 2.19
C THR A 147 12.46 22.39 2.31
N VAL A 148 12.05 22.09 3.54
CA VAL A 148 10.89 21.26 3.85
C VAL A 148 9.68 22.17 4.02
N TYR A 149 8.58 21.85 3.35
CA TYR A 149 7.33 22.60 3.44
C TYR A 149 6.38 21.87 4.36
N VAL A 150 5.94 22.54 5.42
CA VAL A 150 5.06 21.93 6.43
C VAL A 150 3.69 22.57 6.35
N PHE A 151 2.70 21.75 5.97
CA PHE A 151 1.31 22.12 5.80
C PHE A 151 0.49 21.71 7.03
N THR A 152 -0.48 22.52 7.44
CA THR A 152 -1.37 22.17 8.55
C THR A 152 -2.50 21.24 8.07
N GLY A 153 -2.56 20.03 8.61
CA GLY A 153 -3.44 18.97 8.10
C GLY A 153 -4.92 19.09 8.50
N LYS A 154 -5.24 19.96 9.47
CA LYS A 154 -6.56 20.01 10.13
C LYS A 154 -7.71 20.30 9.17
N GLU A 155 -7.53 21.20 8.19
CA GLU A 155 -8.61 21.60 7.27
C GLU A 155 -8.79 20.59 6.12
N ILE A 156 -7.69 20.00 5.62
CA ILE A 156 -7.68 19.12 4.44
C ILE A 156 -8.27 17.74 4.78
N ILE A 157 -7.99 17.22 5.98
CA ILE A 157 -8.40 15.87 6.39
C ILE A 157 -9.83 15.85 6.96
N GLN A 158 -10.26 16.88 7.69
CA GLN A 158 -11.61 16.91 8.28
C GLN A 158 -12.73 16.97 7.23
N GLN A 159 -12.51 17.63 6.10
CA GLN A 159 -13.49 17.73 5.01
C GLN A 159 -13.64 16.44 4.20
N ASN A 160 -12.62 15.56 4.23
CA ASN A 160 -12.55 14.36 3.41
C ASN A 160 -12.39 13.08 4.25
N LYS A 161 -12.70 13.13 5.57
CA LYS A 161 -12.67 11.92 6.41
C LYS A 161 -13.55 10.86 5.75
N PRO A 162 -12.99 9.75 5.27
CA PRO A 162 -13.81 8.71 4.68
C PRO A 162 -14.73 8.18 5.79
N GLN A 163 -16.04 8.16 5.54
CA GLN A 163 -16.99 7.49 6.45
C GLN A 163 -16.74 5.99 6.36
N THR A 164 -15.86 5.48 7.21
CA THR A 164 -15.45 4.08 7.26
C THR A 164 -16.18 3.34 8.38
N LYS A 165 -16.43 2.04 8.16
CA LYS A 165 -17.23 1.18 9.04
C LYS A 165 -16.31 0.08 9.58
N ASN A 166 -16.00 0.10 10.88
CA ASN A 166 -15.53 -0.99 11.77
C ASN A 166 -14.67 -2.13 11.18
N SER A 167 -13.88 -1.91 10.14
CA SER A 167 -12.92 -2.91 9.63
C SER A 167 -11.55 -2.69 10.26
N TRP A 168 -10.77 -3.77 10.42
CA TRP A 168 -9.39 -3.68 10.93
C TRP A 168 -8.48 -2.82 10.02
N PHE A 169 -8.67 -2.89 8.70
CA PHE A 169 -7.99 -2.00 7.74
C PHE A 169 -8.40 -0.54 7.91
N ASP A 170 -9.69 -0.28 8.11
CA ASP A 170 -10.21 1.08 8.33
C ASP A 170 -9.57 1.69 9.59
N ARG A 171 -9.35 0.90 10.65
CA ARG A 171 -8.68 1.35 11.88
C ARG A 171 -7.20 1.68 11.69
N ILE A 172 -6.48 0.90 10.88
CA ILE A 172 -5.09 1.20 10.53
C ILE A 172 -5.04 2.50 9.74
N ILE A 173 -5.88 2.64 8.71
CA ILE A 173 -5.99 3.87 7.92
C ILE A 173 -6.33 5.06 8.82
N ASP A 174 -7.28 4.93 9.74
CA ASP A 174 -7.64 6.00 10.67
C ASP A 174 -6.48 6.37 11.60
N ARG A 175 -5.74 5.40 12.16
CA ARG A 175 -4.53 5.70 12.96
C ARG A 175 -3.46 6.40 12.14
N THR A 176 -3.17 5.92 10.93
CA THR A 176 -2.20 6.51 10.02
C THR A 176 -2.60 7.92 9.58
N ILE A 177 -3.87 8.14 9.24
CA ILE A 177 -4.38 9.47 8.90
C ILE A 177 -4.31 10.37 10.14
N ASN A 178 -4.74 9.88 11.30
CA ASN A 178 -4.71 10.64 12.55
C ASN A 178 -3.29 11.03 12.96
N SER A 179 -2.26 10.19 12.75
CA SER A 179 -0.87 10.58 13.00
C SER A 179 -0.38 11.69 12.06
N LEU A 180 -0.93 11.75 10.83
CA LEU A 180 -0.71 12.83 9.86
C LEU A 180 -1.59 14.08 10.09
N THR A 181 -2.59 14.05 10.99
CA THR A 181 -3.58 15.14 11.12
C THR A 181 -3.05 16.46 11.66
N LYS A 182 -1.90 16.46 12.33
CA LYS A 182 -1.34 17.71 12.87
C LYS A 182 -0.71 18.51 11.73
N GLU A 183 0.27 17.90 11.08
CA GLU A 183 1.11 18.55 10.07
C GLU A 183 1.63 17.52 9.06
N ILE A 184 1.68 17.90 7.79
CA ILE A 184 2.28 17.11 6.72
C ILE A 184 3.49 17.87 6.19
N ALA A 185 4.67 17.27 6.31
CA ALA A 185 5.89 17.77 5.70
C ALA A 185 6.04 17.21 4.29
N VAL A 186 6.52 18.03 3.36
CA VAL A 186 6.79 17.67 1.96
C VAL A 186 8.13 18.24 1.54
N VAL A 187 8.94 17.46 0.83
CA VAL A 187 10.23 17.89 0.28
C VAL A 187 10.49 17.21 -1.07
N SER A 188 11.15 17.93 -1.96
CA SER A 188 11.71 17.37 -3.20
C SER A 188 12.99 16.61 -2.85
N LEU A 189 13.06 15.30 -3.11
CA LEU A 189 14.28 14.50 -2.94
C LEU A 189 15.25 14.73 -4.11
N ASP A 190 14.71 14.82 -5.32
CA ASP A 190 15.40 15.19 -6.56
C ASP A 190 14.39 15.90 -7.48
N GLY A 191 14.67 16.00 -8.78
CA GLY A 191 13.79 16.71 -9.73
C GLY A 191 12.40 16.07 -9.91
N ASN A 192 12.26 14.77 -9.65
CA ASN A 192 11.07 13.99 -9.97
C ASN A 192 10.62 13.02 -8.86
N THR A 193 11.24 13.12 -7.68
CA THR A 193 10.91 12.34 -6.48
C THR A 193 10.51 13.26 -5.34
N LEU A 194 9.35 13.00 -4.74
CA LEU A 194 8.84 13.67 -3.55
C LEU A 194 8.91 12.75 -2.35
N ALA A 195 9.25 13.30 -1.19
CA ALA A 195 9.02 12.67 0.10
C ALA A 195 7.97 13.46 0.88
N PHE A 196 7.05 12.77 1.54
CA PHE A 196 6.09 13.39 2.44
C PHE A 196 5.69 12.48 3.61
N GLY A 197 5.28 13.08 4.72
CA GLY A 197 4.98 12.38 5.97
C GLY A 197 5.07 13.34 7.16
N SER A 198 5.41 12.82 8.35
CA SER A 198 5.78 13.70 9.47
C SER A 198 7.11 14.39 9.17
N LEU A 199 7.31 15.59 9.74
CA LEU A 199 8.57 16.33 9.57
C LEU A 199 9.80 15.51 9.97
N ALA A 200 9.72 14.78 11.10
CA ALA A 200 10.80 13.93 11.57
C ALA A 200 11.15 12.84 10.54
N ARG A 201 10.15 12.11 10.06
CA ARG A 201 10.35 11.02 9.09
C ARG A 201 10.84 11.54 7.73
N VAL A 202 10.31 12.68 7.28
CA VAL A 202 10.77 13.34 6.06
C VAL A 202 12.23 13.77 6.18
N ARG A 203 12.66 14.34 7.31
CA ARG A 203 14.08 14.67 7.55
C ARG A 203 14.98 13.44 7.44
N GLU A 204 14.59 12.33 8.04
CA GLU A 204 15.37 11.09 8.01
C GLU A 204 15.62 10.58 6.57
N THR A 205 14.67 10.78 5.64
CA THR A 205 14.80 10.32 4.24
C THR A 205 16.02 10.93 3.53
N PHE A 206 16.33 12.20 3.77
CA PHE A 206 17.38 12.93 3.05
C PHE A 206 18.60 13.26 3.89
N GLU A 207 18.53 13.16 5.22
CA GLU A 207 19.72 13.19 6.07
C GLU A 207 20.51 11.88 5.96
N THR A 208 19.86 10.79 5.52
CA THR A 208 20.49 9.49 5.22
C THR A 208 21.20 8.82 6.40
N LYS A 209 20.91 9.26 7.63
CA LYS A 209 21.47 8.70 8.88
C LYS A 209 21.01 7.27 9.14
N THR A 210 19.80 6.93 8.68
CA THR A 210 19.22 5.60 8.78
C THR A 210 18.62 5.20 7.45
N ARG A 211 18.45 3.90 7.22
CA ARG A 211 17.88 3.34 6.00
C ARG A 211 16.98 2.16 6.33
N ALA A 212 16.01 1.86 5.47
CA ALA A 212 15.29 0.59 5.53
C ALA A 212 16.29 -0.57 5.50
N SER A 213 16.09 -1.57 6.35
CA SER A 213 17.04 -2.67 6.49
C SER A 213 17.08 -3.53 5.22
N GLY A 214 18.25 -4.13 4.93
CA GLY A 214 18.39 -5.06 3.81
C GLY A 214 17.43 -6.25 3.92
N GLU A 215 17.07 -6.65 5.14
CA GLU A 215 16.07 -7.68 5.43
C GLU A 215 14.69 -7.27 4.90
N VAL A 216 14.15 -6.11 5.30
CA VAL A 216 12.84 -5.63 4.83
C VAL A 216 12.85 -5.38 3.32
N LEU A 217 13.93 -4.83 2.78
CA LEU A 217 14.09 -4.65 1.33
C LEU A 217 14.12 -5.98 0.59
N SER A 218 14.69 -7.05 1.16
CA SER A 218 14.66 -8.38 0.54
C SER A 218 13.24 -8.95 0.45
N LEU A 219 12.38 -8.64 1.45
CA LEU A 219 10.99 -9.11 1.51
C LEU A 219 10.15 -8.54 0.36
N ILE A 220 10.22 -7.23 0.10
CA ILE A 220 9.47 -6.59 -1.00
C ILE A 220 9.97 -7.00 -2.39
N ASN A 221 11.18 -7.54 -2.48
CA ASN A 221 11.86 -7.91 -3.73
C ASN A 221 11.68 -9.39 -4.12
N ARG A 222 10.95 -10.18 -3.32
CA ARG A 222 10.69 -11.61 -3.61
C ARG A 222 9.94 -11.83 -4.93
N LYS A 223 9.11 -10.86 -5.34
CA LYS A 223 8.33 -10.87 -6.58
C LYS A 223 8.62 -9.59 -7.37
N PRO A 224 9.69 -9.53 -8.17
CA PRO A 224 10.15 -8.29 -8.82
C PRO A 224 9.18 -7.75 -9.87
N ASN A 225 8.21 -8.55 -10.31
CA ASN A 225 7.18 -8.15 -11.27
C ASN A 225 5.85 -7.79 -10.59
N ALA A 226 5.82 -7.68 -9.27
CA ALA A 226 4.63 -7.30 -8.52
C ALA A 226 4.19 -5.88 -8.85
N VAL A 227 2.88 -5.71 -9.02
CA VAL A 227 2.23 -4.39 -9.13
C VAL A 227 2.21 -3.74 -7.75
N LEU A 228 1.95 -4.56 -6.72
CA LEU A 228 2.03 -4.18 -5.31
C LEU A 228 2.87 -5.22 -4.59
N SER A 229 3.82 -4.77 -3.78
CA SER A 229 4.55 -5.64 -2.85
C SER A 229 4.62 -5.01 -1.47
N PHE A 230 4.71 -5.85 -0.45
CA PHE A 230 4.96 -5.41 0.91
C PHE A 230 5.87 -6.38 1.64
N GLY A 231 6.56 -5.87 2.66
CA GLY A 231 7.48 -6.61 3.50
C GLY A 231 7.56 -5.93 4.86
N ALA A 232 7.56 -6.71 5.93
CA ALA A 232 7.67 -6.19 7.28
C ALA A 232 8.46 -7.14 8.18
N THR A 233 9.28 -6.56 9.06
CA THR A 233 9.85 -7.21 10.24
C THR A 233 9.00 -6.82 11.45
N LEU A 234 8.52 -7.82 12.18
CA LEU A 234 7.55 -7.70 13.27
C LEU A 234 8.20 -8.22 14.56
N PRO A 235 9.04 -7.42 15.23
CA PRO A 235 9.81 -7.89 16.39
C PRO A 235 8.91 -8.42 17.52
N ASN A 236 7.71 -7.86 17.62
CA ASN A 236 6.74 -8.14 18.66
C ASN A 236 5.55 -9.01 18.22
N GLY A 237 5.64 -9.68 17.07
CA GLY A 237 4.52 -10.48 16.57
C GLY A 237 3.45 -9.67 15.84
N LEU A 238 2.49 -10.39 15.24
CA LEU A 238 1.39 -9.79 14.48
C LEU A 238 0.15 -9.45 15.34
N SER A 239 -0.02 -10.04 16.53
CA SER A 239 -1.25 -9.82 17.32
C SER A 239 -1.46 -8.36 17.72
N LYS A 240 -0.40 -7.56 17.86
CA LYS A 240 -0.53 -6.10 18.15
C LYS A 240 -1.29 -5.33 17.06
N PHE A 241 -1.44 -5.92 15.87
CA PHE A 241 -2.14 -5.33 14.74
C PHE A 241 -3.56 -5.90 14.54
N VAL A 242 -3.92 -6.96 15.27
CA VAL A 242 -5.22 -7.64 15.15
C VAL A 242 -5.79 -7.84 16.54
N ASP A 243 -6.99 -7.33 16.83
CA ASP A 243 -7.66 -7.63 18.10
C ASP A 243 -8.02 -9.13 18.13
N LEU A 244 -7.12 -9.92 18.69
CA LEU A 244 -7.34 -11.33 18.97
C LEU A 244 -7.19 -11.54 20.46
N ASP A 245 -7.97 -12.49 20.96
CA ASP A 245 -7.77 -13.00 22.31
C ASP A 245 -6.42 -13.72 22.39
N ASN A 246 -5.91 -13.92 23.61
CA ASN A 246 -4.67 -14.68 23.84
C ASN A 246 -4.92 -16.20 23.76
N ASP A 247 -5.64 -16.61 22.72
CA ASP A 247 -5.92 -17.99 22.37
C ASP A 247 -4.79 -18.56 21.49
N GLU A 248 -4.98 -19.79 20.99
CA GLU A 248 -4.01 -20.47 20.15
C GLU A 248 -3.70 -19.71 18.85
N LEU A 249 -4.70 -19.05 18.26
CA LEU A 249 -4.54 -18.24 17.06
C LEU A 249 -3.72 -16.98 17.37
N GLY A 250 -4.03 -16.28 18.47
CA GLY A 250 -3.28 -15.13 18.94
C GLY A 250 -1.79 -15.45 19.14
N ARG A 251 -1.48 -16.56 19.82
CA ARG A 251 -0.09 -17.03 20.03
C ARG A 251 0.61 -17.39 18.73
N THR A 252 -0.11 -18.00 17.80
CA THR A 252 0.42 -18.36 16.48
C THR A 252 0.77 -17.11 15.68
N LEU A 253 -0.11 -16.09 15.68
CA LEU A 253 0.18 -14.80 15.04
C LEU A 253 1.32 -14.04 15.73
N ASP A 254 1.43 -14.16 17.05
CA ASP A 254 2.53 -13.59 17.82
C ASP A 254 3.88 -14.23 17.54
N SER A 255 3.91 -15.42 16.95
CA SER A 255 5.16 -16.05 16.52
C SER A 255 5.72 -15.46 15.23
N ILE A 256 4.91 -14.75 14.44
CA ILE A 256 5.32 -14.19 13.14
C ILE A 256 6.31 -13.05 13.36
N ARG A 257 7.51 -13.19 12.78
CA ARG A 257 8.61 -12.21 12.86
C ARG A 257 8.84 -11.49 11.54
N GLN A 258 8.48 -12.09 10.43
CA GLN A 258 8.48 -11.42 9.14
C GLN A 258 7.21 -11.75 8.38
N MET A 259 6.76 -10.79 7.58
CA MET A 259 5.66 -10.99 6.66
C MET A 259 5.98 -10.30 5.34
N SER A 260 5.62 -10.92 4.24
CA SER A 260 5.71 -10.31 2.92
C SER A 260 4.55 -10.72 2.06
N GLY A 261 4.25 -9.93 1.05
CA GLY A 261 3.30 -10.35 0.05
C GLY A 261 3.39 -9.50 -1.20
N ALA A 262 2.74 -10.01 -2.25
CA ALA A 262 2.79 -9.42 -3.57
C ALA A 262 1.51 -9.72 -4.34
N ILE A 263 1.12 -8.77 -5.18
CA ILE A 263 0.08 -8.93 -6.19
C ILE A 263 0.73 -8.78 -7.55
N GLU A 264 0.63 -9.82 -8.39
CA GLU A 264 1.00 -9.75 -9.80
C GLU A 264 -0.25 -9.89 -10.66
N VAL A 265 -0.28 -9.18 -11.77
CA VAL A 265 -1.33 -9.30 -12.78
C VAL A 265 -0.64 -9.62 -14.10
N SER A 266 -1.10 -10.68 -14.75
CA SER A 266 -0.63 -11.16 -16.05
C SER A 266 -1.84 -11.49 -16.92
N ALA A 267 -1.69 -11.54 -18.24
CA ALA A 267 -2.78 -11.51 -19.24
C ALA A 267 -4.12 -12.18 -18.86
N ASN A 268 -4.09 -13.34 -18.20
CA ASN A 268 -5.30 -14.11 -17.84
C ASN A 268 -5.46 -14.39 -16.34
N THR A 269 -4.56 -13.91 -15.48
CA THR A 269 -4.58 -14.26 -14.04
C THR A 269 -4.10 -13.12 -13.17
N ALA A 270 -4.72 -12.97 -12.00
CA ALA A 270 -4.13 -12.23 -10.88
C ALA A 270 -3.60 -13.24 -9.86
N THR A 271 -2.38 -13.02 -9.36
CA THR A 271 -1.79 -13.84 -8.30
C THR A 271 -1.59 -13.01 -7.04
N LEU A 272 -1.94 -13.60 -5.91
CA LEU A 272 -1.60 -13.11 -4.58
C LEU A 272 -0.63 -14.12 -3.96
N SER A 273 0.55 -13.65 -3.56
CA SER A 273 1.49 -14.42 -2.77
C SER A 273 1.66 -13.76 -1.41
N VAL A 274 1.57 -14.52 -0.33
CA VAL A 274 1.84 -14.07 1.05
C VAL A 274 2.80 -15.06 1.70
N ALA A 275 3.80 -14.55 2.40
CA ALA A 275 4.73 -15.34 3.17
C ALA A 275 4.79 -14.82 4.61
N ALA A 276 4.76 -15.72 5.58
CA ALA A 276 4.93 -15.42 6.99
C ALA A 276 6.04 -16.29 7.56
N LYS A 277 7.05 -15.67 8.17
CA LYS A 277 8.15 -16.37 8.85
C LYS A 277 7.96 -16.26 10.36
N THR A 278 7.93 -17.40 11.02
CA THR A 278 7.83 -17.52 12.49
C THR A 278 9.21 -17.54 13.14
N LEU A 279 9.27 -17.50 14.48
CA LEU A 279 10.52 -17.63 15.22
C LEU A 279 11.12 -19.04 15.12
N GLN A 280 10.26 -20.08 15.11
CA GLN A 280 10.66 -21.50 15.10
C GLN A 280 9.86 -22.31 14.07
N ALA A 281 10.43 -23.43 13.61
CA ALA A 281 9.82 -24.29 12.59
C ALA A 281 8.51 -24.95 13.07
N GLU A 282 8.43 -25.25 14.36
CA GLU A 282 7.26 -25.81 15.03
C GLU A 282 6.09 -24.83 15.00
N GLN A 283 6.36 -23.54 15.22
CA GLN A 283 5.33 -22.50 15.14
C GLN A 283 4.83 -22.29 13.69
N ALA A 284 5.72 -22.44 12.70
CA ALA A 284 5.30 -22.44 11.30
C ALA A 284 4.44 -23.66 10.96
N GLN A 285 4.70 -24.82 11.58
CA GLN A 285 3.83 -25.98 11.44
C GLN A 285 2.43 -25.71 12.00
N THR A 286 2.33 -25.15 13.21
CA THR A 286 1.04 -24.76 13.80
C THR A 286 0.30 -23.73 12.94
N LEU A 287 1.00 -22.71 12.43
CA LEU A 287 0.41 -21.72 11.52
C LEU A 287 -0.10 -22.38 10.24
N HIS A 288 0.68 -23.28 9.65
CA HIS A 288 0.30 -24.01 8.45
C HIS A 288 -0.95 -24.86 8.65
N GLU A 289 -0.99 -25.67 9.71
CA GLU A 289 -2.14 -26.51 10.08
C GLU A 289 -3.38 -25.67 10.38
N THR A 290 -3.22 -24.54 11.05
CA THR A 290 -4.31 -23.58 11.31
C THR A 290 -4.89 -23.04 10.01
N LEU A 291 -4.03 -22.62 9.07
CA LEU A 291 -4.47 -22.10 7.77
C LEU A 291 -5.12 -23.19 6.91
N GLU A 292 -4.61 -24.42 6.92
CA GLU A 292 -5.25 -25.56 6.24
C GLU A 292 -6.61 -25.90 6.86
N GLY A 293 -6.70 -25.91 8.20
CA GLY A 293 -7.97 -26.10 8.91
C GLY A 293 -9.00 -25.03 8.54
N LEU A 294 -8.60 -23.76 8.52
CA LEU A 294 -9.44 -22.65 8.07
C LEU A 294 -9.84 -22.78 6.60
N GLN A 295 -8.93 -23.24 5.73
CA GLN A 295 -9.22 -23.51 4.33
C GLN A 295 -10.26 -24.63 4.19
N MET A 296 -10.12 -25.73 4.93
CA MET A 296 -11.07 -26.85 4.94
C MET A 296 -12.44 -26.42 5.46
N LEU A 297 -12.49 -25.67 6.56
CA LEU A 297 -13.74 -25.11 7.08
C LEU A 297 -14.39 -24.17 6.06
N GLY A 298 -13.61 -23.27 5.46
CA GLY A 298 -14.07 -22.39 4.39
C GLY A 298 -14.69 -23.15 3.23
N LYS A 299 -14.06 -24.24 2.78
CA LYS A 299 -14.59 -25.11 1.73
C LYS A 299 -15.92 -25.75 2.13
N ALA A 300 -16.05 -26.23 3.37
CA ALA A 300 -17.29 -26.81 3.88
C ALA A 300 -18.45 -25.80 3.92
N PHE A 301 -18.19 -24.58 4.40
CA PHE A 301 -19.22 -23.52 4.50
C PHE A 301 -19.59 -22.91 3.14
N ILE A 302 -18.61 -22.65 2.28
CA ILE A 302 -18.83 -21.97 0.99
C ILE A 302 -19.30 -22.95 -0.09
N GLY A 303 -18.85 -24.21 -0.04
CA GLY A 303 -19.21 -25.25 -1.01
C GLY A 303 -20.71 -25.57 -1.05
N ALA A 304 -21.45 -25.32 0.03
CA ALA A 304 -22.90 -25.47 0.07
C ALA A 304 -23.67 -24.31 -0.63
N GLY A 305 -22.97 -23.26 -1.03
CA GLY A 305 -23.55 -22.06 -1.63
C GLY A 305 -23.94 -22.22 -3.10
N ARG A 306 -25.16 -21.78 -3.47
CA ARG A 306 -25.66 -21.85 -4.87
C ARG A 306 -25.34 -20.64 -5.75
N GLY A 307 -24.89 -19.52 -5.18
CA GLY A 307 -24.57 -18.29 -5.93
C GLY A 307 -23.30 -18.40 -6.77
N GLU A 308 -23.25 -17.70 -7.92
CA GLU A 308 -22.06 -17.70 -8.79
C GLU A 308 -20.82 -17.14 -8.11
N ASP A 309 -20.99 -16.11 -7.27
CA ASP A 309 -19.98 -15.55 -6.40
C ASP A 309 -19.43 -16.59 -5.40
N LYS A 310 -20.32 -17.38 -4.78
CA LYS A 310 -19.93 -18.47 -3.86
C LYS A 310 -19.14 -19.56 -4.58
N LYS A 311 -19.50 -19.88 -5.82
CA LYS A 311 -18.72 -20.82 -6.66
C LYS A 311 -17.33 -20.27 -6.98
N VAL A 312 -17.18 -18.96 -7.20
CA VAL A 312 -15.86 -18.33 -7.35
C VAL A 312 -15.05 -18.45 -6.06
N PHE A 313 -15.64 -18.12 -4.90
CA PHE A 313 -14.93 -18.25 -3.62
C PHE A 313 -14.51 -19.70 -3.32
N ALA A 314 -15.35 -20.68 -3.66
CA ALA A 314 -14.99 -22.09 -3.56
C ALA A 314 -13.77 -22.42 -4.44
N ARG A 315 -13.77 -22.00 -5.71
CA ARG A 315 -12.62 -22.17 -6.61
C ARG A 315 -11.35 -21.46 -6.11
N MET A 316 -11.48 -20.26 -5.54
CA MET A 316 -10.36 -19.55 -4.95
C MET A 316 -9.79 -20.32 -3.76
N LEU A 317 -10.64 -20.89 -2.89
CA LEU A 317 -10.17 -21.76 -1.81
C LEU A 317 -9.54 -23.04 -2.33
N ASP A 318 -10.01 -23.61 -3.45
CA ASP A 318 -9.38 -24.77 -4.08
C ASP A 318 -8.04 -24.46 -4.72
N ASN A 319 -7.90 -23.26 -5.29
CA ASN A 319 -6.67 -22.79 -5.92
C ASN A 319 -5.67 -22.19 -4.92
N ALA A 320 -6.09 -21.89 -3.69
CA ALA A 320 -5.20 -21.43 -2.64
C ALA A 320 -4.27 -22.59 -2.24
N ARG A 321 -2.97 -22.37 -2.38
CA ARG A 321 -1.93 -23.31 -2.01
C ARG A 321 -1.22 -22.79 -0.77
N ILE A 322 -1.31 -23.56 0.32
CA ILE A 322 -0.59 -23.28 1.55
C ILE A 322 0.58 -24.26 1.60
N THR A 323 1.81 -23.76 1.77
CA THR A 323 3.00 -24.61 1.93
C THR A 323 3.86 -24.13 3.07
N ARG A 324 4.71 -25.01 3.60
CA ARG A 324 5.69 -24.68 4.63
C ARG A 324 7.09 -25.07 4.20
N SER A 325 8.06 -24.22 4.52
CA SER A 325 9.49 -24.51 4.38
C SER A 325 10.24 -24.00 5.61
N GLY A 326 10.72 -24.92 6.46
CA GLY A 326 11.35 -24.57 7.74
C GLY A 326 10.41 -23.75 8.63
N ALA A 327 10.83 -22.54 8.98
CA ALA A 327 10.06 -21.56 9.78
C ALA A 327 9.22 -20.60 8.93
N GLU A 328 9.01 -20.87 7.64
CA GLU A 328 8.21 -20.03 6.75
C GLU A 328 6.97 -20.76 6.24
N VAL A 329 5.84 -20.07 6.23
CA VAL A 329 4.58 -20.50 5.62
C VAL A 329 4.27 -19.58 4.44
N LEU A 330 3.93 -20.17 3.31
CA LEU A 330 3.57 -19.49 2.07
C LEU A 330 2.10 -19.77 1.74
N LEU A 331 1.37 -18.74 1.36
CA LEU A 331 0.04 -18.82 0.77
C LEU A 331 0.12 -18.21 -0.63
N ASP A 332 -0.09 -19.03 -1.64
CA ASP A 332 -0.22 -18.59 -3.04
C ASP A 332 -1.66 -18.79 -3.51
N LEU A 333 -2.23 -17.77 -4.13
CA LEU A 333 -3.57 -17.82 -4.70
C LEU A 333 -3.53 -17.28 -6.12
N GLN A 334 -4.00 -18.09 -7.06
CA GLN A 334 -4.20 -17.68 -8.44
C GLN A 334 -5.70 -17.52 -8.73
N VAL A 335 -6.07 -16.35 -9.24
CA VAL A 335 -7.44 -16.02 -9.62
C VAL A 335 -7.50 -15.84 -11.14
N PRO A 336 -8.14 -16.78 -11.86
CA PRO A 336 -8.35 -16.65 -13.31
C PRO A 336 -9.19 -15.42 -13.66
N GLN A 337 -8.96 -14.84 -14.84
CA GLN A 337 -9.71 -13.68 -15.32
C GLN A 337 -11.22 -13.94 -15.39
N SER A 338 -11.64 -15.18 -15.69
CA SER A 338 -13.05 -15.58 -15.65
C SER A 338 -13.68 -15.36 -14.27
N ASP A 339 -12.94 -15.66 -13.21
CA ASP A 339 -13.40 -15.51 -11.82
C ASP A 339 -13.42 -14.05 -11.41
N ILE A 340 -12.41 -13.27 -11.82
CA ILE A 340 -12.39 -11.81 -11.65
C ILE A 340 -13.63 -11.18 -12.30
N ASN A 341 -13.97 -11.58 -13.53
CA ASN A 341 -15.13 -11.05 -14.25
C ASN A 341 -16.46 -11.32 -13.52
N ILE A 342 -16.62 -12.50 -12.92
CA ILE A 342 -17.80 -12.84 -12.11
C ILE A 342 -17.85 -11.94 -10.87
N LEU A 343 -16.73 -11.80 -10.14
CA LEU A 343 -16.66 -10.94 -8.95
C LEU A 343 -16.99 -9.48 -9.27
N LEU A 344 -16.50 -8.97 -10.40
CA LEU A 344 -16.79 -7.60 -10.85
C LEU A 344 -18.28 -7.39 -11.20
N THR A 345 -19.02 -8.45 -11.52
CA THR A 345 -20.46 -8.35 -11.80
C THR A 345 -21.28 -8.12 -10.52
N GLY A 346 -20.76 -8.54 -9.37
CA GLY A 346 -21.35 -8.22 -8.06
C GLY A 346 -21.16 -6.76 -7.62
N ILE A 347 -20.24 -6.03 -8.24
CA ILE A 347 -19.95 -4.62 -7.92
C ILE A 347 -20.91 -3.74 -8.72
N LYS A 348 -22.01 -3.34 -8.09
CA LYS A 348 -22.94 -2.33 -8.62
C LYS A 348 -22.45 -0.92 -8.41
#